data_AF-A0A1V3XUU8-F1
#
_entry.id   AF-A0A1V3XUU8-F1
#
_cell.length_a   1.000
_cell.length_b   1.000
_cell.length_c   1.000
_cell.angle_alpha   90.00
_cell.angle_beta   90.00
_cell.angle_gamma   90.00
#
_symmetry.space_group_name_H-M   'P 1'
#
loop_
_entity.id
_entity.type
_entity.pdbx_description
1 polymer ?
#
loop_
_entity_poly.entity_id
_entity_poly.type
_entity_poly.pdbx_seq_one_letter_code
_entity_poly.pdbx_strand_id
1 'polypeptide(L)'
;MHTVEVNSATVDTDAGPQLHADWMWAPSTVDRPSITRLARLWFDALRGICAHVEHGGGGLTPSDIAPARLSQRQIDELHQQYRIADILPLTPLQQGLLFHAGTAQDPHRPSDLYAVQLDISVSGPLDVHRLRDAVQAVITRHPNLMARFCTRFDQPVQIITQDPAVPWRYVELDAEQQIRQVCAAERAAVCDIAHQLPFRAAVIRTAADRHRLVFTYHHIVVDGWSMPILLREIFAGYHGRRLPAATPYRRFLSWLADRDRRGHRAAGQRGGRYSPALTPRHWSVRRIGWGWARAARFRAGFPSPPRALSTSWRACATPPSTSCCRVCGRSC
;
A
#
# COMPACT_ATOMS: atom_id res chain seq x y z
N MET A 1 24.81 24.59 -15.11
CA MET A 1 23.74 25.55 -14.79
C MET A 1 22.57 25.24 -15.70
N HIS A 2 21.34 25.22 -15.19
CA HIS A 2 20.16 24.91 -16.01
C HIS A 2 19.65 26.17 -16.72
N THR A 3 19.13 26.04 -17.95
CA THR A 3 18.62 27.18 -18.75
C THR A 3 17.40 27.83 -18.09
N VAL A 4 16.55 27.00 -17.48
CA VAL A 4 15.39 27.35 -16.65
C VAL A 4 15.37 26.42 -15.45
N GLU A 5 15.01 26.93 -14.29
CA GLU A 5 14.75 26.20 -13.06
C GLU A 5 13.43 26.69 -12.45
N VAL A 6 12.58 25.77 -12.00
CA VAL A 6 11.35 26.07 -11.28
C VAL A 6 11.37 25.32 -9.96
N ASN A 7 11.20 26.06 -8.86
CA ASN A 7 11.01 25.51 -7.53
C ASN A 7 9.59 25.84 -7.07
N SER A 8 8.83 24.86 -6.61
CA SER A 8 7.45 25.07 -6.18
C SER A 8 7.16 24.42 -4.84
N ALA A 9 6.33 25.09 -4.03
CA ALA A 9 5.96 24.65 -2.70
C ALA A 9 4.52 25.08 -2.39
N THR A 10 3.80 24.26 -1.62
CA THR A 10 2.51 24.65 -1.06
C THR A 10 2.75 25.46 0.22
N VAL A 11 2.18 26.66 0.29
CA VAL A 11 2.25 27.56 1.45
C VAL A 11 0.85 27.66 2.04
N ASP A 12 0.70 27.32 3.32
CA ASP A 12 -0.54 27.55 4.05
C ASP A 12 -0.74 29.07 4.27
N THR A 13 -1.89 29.62 3.84
CA THR A 13 -2.25 31.05 3.98
C THR A 13 -3.62 31.20 4.64
N ASP A 14 -4.01 32.42 5.05
CA ASP A 14 -5.33 32.68 5.64
C ASP A 14 -6.50 32.32 4.69
N ALA A 15 -6.25 32.29 3.38
CA ALA A 15 -7.20 31.85 2.36
C ALA A 15 -7.11 30.34 2.03
N GLY A 16 -6.36 29.57 2.82
CA GLY A 16 -6.05 28.16 2.58
C GLY A 16 -4.67 27.93 1.92
N PRO A 17 -4.30 26.67 1.63
CA PRO A 17 -3.01 26.34 1.02
C PRO A 17 -2.94 26.75 -0.46
N GLN A 18 -1.90 27.49 -0.81
CA GLN A 18 -1.65 27.99 -2.17
C GLN A 18 -0.33 27.44 -2.74
N LEU A 19 -0.32 27.06 -4.02
CA LEU A 19 0.92 26.65 -4.69
C LEU A 19 1.70 27.88 -5.15
N HIS A 20 2.88 28.07 -4.55
CA HIS A 20 3.85 29.08 -4.96
C HIS A 20 4.89 28.44 -5.90
N ALA A 21 5.33 29.20 -6.91
CA ALA A 21 6.41 28.78 -7.81
C ALA A 21 7.38 29.94 -8.07
N ASP A 22 8.65 29.73 -7.70
CA ASP A 22 9.77 30.63 -7.96
C ASP A 22 10.49 30.15 -9.23
N TRP A 23 10.67 31.06 -10.20
CA TRP A 23 11.26 30.76 -11.50
C TRP A 23 12.60 31.49 -11.64
N MET A 24 13.64 30.75 -11.99
CA MET A 24 14.98 31.26 -12.30
C MET A 24 15.35 30.85 -13.73
N TRP A 25 16.02 31.74 -14.47
CA TRP A 25 16.40 31.45 -15.85
C TRP A 25 17.64 32.25 -16.27
N ALA A 26 18.30 31.80 -17.33
CA ALA A 26 19.41 32.51 -17.96
C ALA A 26 18.88 33.57 -18.95
N PRO A 27 19.03 34.89 -18.69
CA PRO A 27 18.49 35.93 -19.58
C PRO A 27 19.17 35.99 -20.95
N SER A 28 20.36 35.39 -21.08
CA SER A 28 21.11 35.21 -22.33
C SER A 28 20.49 34.19 -23.29
N THR A 29 19.48 33.42 -22.83
CA THR A 29 18.96 32.26 -23.57
C THR A 29 17.43 32.22 -23.57
N VAL A 30 16.77 32.76 -22.53
CA VAL A 30 15.31 32.87 -22.44
C VAL A 30 14.94 34.30 -22.03
N ASP A 31 14.06 34.93 -22.79
CA ASP A 31 13.59 36.28 -22.50
C ASP A 31 12.47 36.30 -21.44
N ARG A 32 12.22 37.49 -20.87
CA ARG A 32 11.19 37.64 -19.83
C ARG A 32 9.76 37.37 -20.35
N PRO A 33 9.37 37.75 -21.58
CA PRO A 33 8.12 37.33 -22.18
C PRO A 33 7.93 35.81 -22.24
N SER A 34 8.93 35.05 -22.71
CA SER A 34 8.83 33.59 -22.84
C SER A 34 8.70 32.89 -21.50
N ILE A 35 9.50 33.27 -20.49
CA ILE A 35 9.38 32.66 -19.16
C ILE A 35 8.03 32.99 -18.49
N THR A 36 7.50 34.20 -18.73
CA THR A 36 6.18 34.60 -18.22
C THR A 36 5.06 33.80 -18.89
N ARG A 37 5.15 33.58 -20.21
CA ARG A 37 4.22 32.71 -20.96
C ARG A 37 4.28 31.26 -20.47
N LEU A 38 5.48 30.72 -20.28
CA LEU A 38 5.68 29.36 -19.77
C LEU A 38 5.10 29.19 -18.36
N ALA A 39 5.38 30.13 -17.45
CA ALA A 39 4.82 30.12 -16.10
C ALA A 39 3.29 30.17 -16.12
N ARG A 40 2.68 31.00 -16.99
CA ARG A 40 1.22 31.07 -17.11
C ARG A 40 0.63 29.75 -17.62
N LEU A 41 1.21 29.18 -18.69
CA LEU A 41 0.77 27.90 -19.25
C LEU A 41 0.93 26.73 -18.26
N TRP A 42 1.97 26.75 -17.43
CA TRP A 42 2.17 25.76 -16.36
C TRP A 42 1.07 25.85 -15.30
N PHE A 43 0.71 27.05 -14.85
CA PHE A 43 -0.42 27.25 -13.94
C PHE A 43 -1.79 26.97 -14.60
N ASP A 44 -1.96 27.26 -15.89
CA ASP A 44 -3.16 26.91 -16.66
C ASP A 44 -3.33 25.37 -16.74
N ALA A 45 -2.25 24.64 -17.01
CA ALA A 45 -2.24 23.18 -17.03
C ALA A 45 -2.54 22.58 -15.63
N LEU A 46 -1.95 23.12 -14.56
CA LEU A 46 -2.23 22.69 -13.19
C LEU A 46 -3.70 22.95 -12.80
N ARG A 47 -4.28 24.09 -13.17
CA ARG A 47 -5.73 24.33 -13.00
C ARG A 47 -6.57 23.31 -13.75
N GLY A 48 -6.21 22.97 -14.99
CA GLY A 48 -6.87 21.91 -15.77
C GLY A 48 -6.80 20.55 -15.08
N ILE A 49 -5.66 20.18 -14.51
CA ILE A 49 -5.48 18.93 -13.75
C ILE A 49 -6.33 18.95 -12.46
N CYS A 50 -6.32 20.04 -11.69
CA CYS A 50 -7.16 20.16 -10.48
C CYS A 50 -8.65 20.03 -10.83
N ALA A 51 -9.13 20.77 -11.83
CA ALA A 51 -10.52 20.68 -12.28
C ALA A 51 -10.88 19.27 -12.77
N HIS A 52 -9.98 18.58 -13.50
CA HIS A 52 -10.21 17.20 -13.91
C HIS A 52 -10.38 16.27 -12.70
N VAL A 53 -9.52 16.39 -11.68
CA VAL A 53 -9.59 15.58 -10.45
C VAL A 53 -10.84 15.88 -9.62
N GLU A 54 -11.25 17.15 -9.54
CA GLU A 54 -12.48 17.57 -8.85
C GLU A 54 -13.75 16.97 -9.48
N HIS A 55 -13.75 16.79 -10.80
CA HIS A 55 -14.86 16.14 -11.54
C HIS A 55 -14.73 14.60 -11.59
N GLY A 56 -13.99 13.99 -10.65
CA GLY A 56 -13.84 12.54 -10.53
C GLY A 56 -12.78 11.92 -11.45
N GLY A 57 -11.98 12.74 -12.13
CA GLY A 57 -10.81 12.30 -12.88
C GLY A 57 -9.61 11.93 -12.00
N GLY A 58 -8.56 11.41 -12.63
CA GLY A 58 -7.43 10.79 -11.95
C GLY A 58 -7.64 9.29 -11.69
N GLY A 59 -6.70 8.69 -10.96
CA GLY A 59 -6.61 7.25 -10.78
C GLY A 59 -5.16 6.83 -10.53
N LEU A 60 -4.90 5.52 -10.50
CA LEU A 60 -3.53 5.01 -10.43
C LEU A 60 -2.86 5.10 -11.81
N THR A 61 -1.59 5.51 -11.82
CA THR A 61 -0.71 5.40 -13.00
C THR A 61 0.23 4.20 -12.85
N PRO A 62 0.88 3.73 -13.95
CA PRO A 62 1.93 2.71 -13.88
C PRO A 62 3.07 3.05 -12.90
N SER A 63 3.31 4.33 -12.62
CA SER A 63 4.33 4.77 -11.66
C SER A 63 3.89 4.58 -10.20
N ASP A 64 2.61 4.79 -9.90
CA ASP A 64 2.07 4.67 -8.54
C ASP A 64 2.07 3.21 -8.06
N ILE A 65 1.84 2.27 -8.98
CA ILE A 65 1.73 0.85 -8.67
C ILE A 65 3.09 0.12 -8.62
N ALA A 66 4.20 0.78 -8.94
CA ALA A 66 5.53 0.18 -8.98
C ALA A 66 5.91 -0.52 -7.64
N PRO A 67 6.29 -1.81 -7.64
CA PRO A 67 6.88 -2.54 -8.76
C PRO A 67 5.93 -3.43 -9.59
N ALA A 68 4.60 -3.35 -9.41
CA ALA A 68 3.67 -3.97 -10.36
C ALA A 68 3.85 -3.38 -11.77
N ARG A 69 3.56 -4.18 -12.80
CA ARG A 69 3.74 -3.81 -14.20
C ARG A 69 2.44 -3.98 -14.98
N LEU A 70 1.64 -2.94 -15.02
CA LEU A 70 0.47 -2.82 -15.88
C LEU A 70 0.60 -1.56 -16.74
N SER A 71 0.05 -1.60 -17.94
CA SER A 71 -0.18 -0.40 -18.76
C SER A 71 -1.33 0.42 -18.18
N GLN A 72 -1.42 1.72 -18.52
CA GLN A 72 -2.52 2.59 -18.07
C GLN A 72 -3.89 1.97 -18.41
N ARG A 73 -4.06 1.50 -19.65
CA ARG A 73 -5.28 0.81 -20.09
C ARG A 73 -5.68 -0.37 -19.18
N GLN A 74 -4.73 -1.21 -18.78
CA GLN A 74 -5.00 -2.36 -17.90
C GLN A 74 -5.38 -1.91 -16.48
N ILE A 75 -4.87 -0.77 -16.01
CA ILE A 75 -5.24 -0.15 -14.73
C ILE A 75 -6.67 0.42 -14.82
N ASP A 76 -6.99 1.13 -15.90
CA ASP A 76 -8.32 1.69 -16.16
C ASP A 76 -9.39 0.58 -16.24
N GLU A 77 -9.07 -0.52 -16.94
CA GLU A 77 -9.90 -1.75 -17.03
C GLU A 77 -10.10 -2.44 -15.67
N LEU A 78 -9.26 -2.18 -14.66
CA LEU A 78 -9.48 -2.66 -13.28
C LEU A 78 -10.33 -1.66 -12.48
N HIS A 79 -10.11 -0.36 -12.65
CA HIS A 79 -10.91 0.69 -12.01
C HIS A 79 -12.39 0.67 -12.42
N GLN A 80 -12.70 0.18 -13.63
CA GLN A 80 -14.10 -0.08 -14.05
C GLN A 80 -14.80 -1.17 -13.24
N GLN A 81 -14.04 -2.10 -12.63
CA GLN A 81 -14.58 -3.27 -11.93
C GLN A 81 -14.49 -3.14 -10.41
N TYR A 82 -13.52 -2.37 -9.91
CA TYR A 82 -13.22 -2.26 -8.48
C TYR A 82 -12.93 -0.82 -8.08
N ARG A 83 -13.37 -0.43 -6.87
CA ARG A 83 -12.88 0.78 -6.20
C ARG A 83 -11.51 0.48 -5.60
N ILE A 84 -10.45 0.74 -6.37
CA ILE A 84 -9.06 0.38 -6.05
C ILE A 84 -8.40 1.46 -5.18
N ALA A 85 -7.74 1.03 -4.10
CA ALA A 85 -6.75 1.84 -3.38
C ALA A 85 -5.34 1.52 -3.86
N ASP A 86 -5.03 0.26 -4.16
CA ASP A 86 -3.69 -0.10 -4.61
C ASP A 86 -3.64 -1.36 -5.49
N ILE A 87 -2.57 -1.50 -6.30
CA ILE A 87 -2.28 -2.70 -7.11
C ILE A 87 -0.85 -3.16 -6.81
N LEU A 88 -0.71 -4.36 -6.27
CA LEU A 88 0.56 -4.93 -5.83
C LEU A 88 0.93 -6.16 -6.70
N PRO A 89 2.21 -6.41 -7.02
CA PRO A 89 2.60 -7.68 -7.63
C PRO A 89 2.51 -8.81 -6.59
N LEU A 90 2.42 -10.06 -7.05
CA LEU A 90 2.60 -11.22 -6.17
C LEU A 90 4.08 -11.49 -5.92
N THR A 91 4.42 -11.92 -4.70
CA THR A 91 5.73 -12.54 -4.43
C THR A 91 5.86 -13.88 -5.17
N PRO A 92 7.08 -14.40 -5.41
CA PRO A 92 7.28 -15.71 -6.02
C PRO A 92 6.56 -16.86 -5.28
N LEU A 93 6.51 -16.80 -3.94
CA LEU A 93 5.75 -17.76 -3.13
C LEU A 93 4.24 -17.65 -3.38
N GLN A 94 3.69 -16.43 -3.40
CA GLN A 94 2.28 -16.22 -3.71
C GLN A 94 1.93 -16.67 -5.14
N GLN A 95 2.82 -16.50 -6.11
CA GLN A 95 2.62 -17.02 -7.48
C GLN A 95 2.52 -18.55 -7.49
N GLY A 96 3.40 -19.25 -6.78
CA GLY A 96 3.32 -20.71 -6.62
C GLY A 96 2.03 -21.17 -5.93
N LEU A 97 1.64 -20.50 -4.84
CA LEU A 97 0.38 -20.79 -4.13
C LEU A 97 -0.86 -20.55 -5.02
N LEU A 98 -0.88 -19.46 -5.79
CA LEU A 98 -1.97 -19.14 -6.72
C LEU A 98 -2.05 -20.16 -7.86
N PHE A 99 -0.91 -20.61 -8.40
CA PHE A 99 -0.86 -21.69 -9.38
C PHE A 99 -1.45 -22.98 -8.82
N HIS A 100 -1.01 -23.41 -7.62
CA HIS A 100 -1.54 -24.62 -7.00
C HIS A 100 -3.05 -24.53 -6.74
N ALA A 101 -3.54 -23.41 -6.20
CA ALA A 101 -4.98 -23.20 -5.98
C ALA A 101 -5.80 -23.27 -7.28
N GLY A 102 -5.29 -22.70 -8.38
CA GLY A 102 -5.92 -22.82 -9.71
C GLY A 102 -5.95 -24.26 -10.24
N THR A 103 -4.87 -25.04 -10.01
CA THR A 103 -4.83 -26.47 -10.40
C THR A 103 -5.63 -27.39 -9.48
N ALA A 104 -5.96 -26.95 -8.27
CA ALA A 104 -6.69 -27.74 -7.26
C ALA A 104 -8.22 -27.67 -7.40
N GLN A 105 -8.73 -27.12 -8.51
CA GLN A 105 -10.17 -27.09 -8.85
C GLN A 105 -10.71 -28.44 -9.37
N ASP A 106 -9.89 -29.50 -9.32
CA ASP A 106 -10.29 -30.91 -9.48
C ASP A 106 -11.30 -31.30 -8.38
N PRO A 107 -12.57 -31.63 -8.70
CA PRO A 107 -13.59 -31.99 -7.70
C PRO A 107 -13.22 -33.17 -6.81
N HIS A 108 -12.23 -33.97 -7.18
CA HIS A 108 -11.77 -35.14 -6.44
C HIS A 108 -10.55 -34.86 -5.54
N ARG A 109 -10.01 -33.63 -5.51
CA ARG A 109 -9.00 -33.21 -4.54
C ARG A 109 -9.54 -32.16 -3.57
N PRO A 110 -9.41 -32.35 -2.24
CA PRO A 110 -9.73 -31.30 -1.29
C PRO A 110 -8.75 -30.13 -1.45
N SER A 111 -9.28 -28.98 -1.89
CA SER A 111 -8.54 -27.72 -2.11
C SER A 111 -8.05 -27.07 -0.80
N ASP A 112 -8.45 -27.59 0.36
CA ASP A 112 -8.10 -27.12 1.71
C ASP A 112 -6.59 -27.14 2.06
N LEU A 113 -5.69 -27.60 1.17
CA LEU A 113 -4.24 -27.71 1.41
C LEU A 113 -3.57 -26.43 1.93
N TYR A 114 -4.12 -25.26 1.57
CA TYR A 114 -3.62 -23.95 1.99
C TYR A 114 -4.63 -23.15 2.81
N ALA A 115 -5.78 -23.73 3.15
CA ALA A 115 -6.76 -23.15 4.05
C ALA A 115 -6.40 -23.48 5.50
N VAL A 116 -6.00 -22.46 6.25
CA VAL A 116 -5.75 -22.56 7.69
C VAL A 116 -6.98 -22.07 8.44
N GLN A 117 -7.32 -22.76 9.51
CA GLN A 117 -8.39 -22.37 10.41
C GLN A 117 -7.88 -22.40 11.85
N LEU A 118 -7.93 -21.26 12.51
CA LEU A 118 -7.65 -21.13 13.93
C LEU A 118 -8.97 -21.01 14.68
N ASP A 119 -9.21 -21.93 15.61
CA ASP A 119 -10.37 -21.96 16.50
C ASP A 119 -9.94 -21.63 17.92
N ILE A 120 -10.51 -20.57 18.49
CA ILE A 120 -10.21 -20.10 19.85
C ILE A 120 -11.50 -20.17 20.69
N SER A 121 -11.53 -21.10 21.63
CA SER A 121 -12.58 -21.13 22.66
C SER A 121 -12.41 -19.96 23.64
N VAL A 122 -13.48 -19.21 23.85
CA VAL A 122 -13.57 -18.07 24.78
C VAL A 122 -14.68 -18.34 25.78
N SER A 123 -14.34 -18.28 27.06
CA SER A 123 -15.27 -18.41 28.18
C SER A 123 -15.42 -17.06 28.89
N GLY A 124 -16.65 -16.71 29.26
CA GLY A 124 -17.02 -15.42 29.84
C GLY A 124 -17.65 -14.45 28.83
N PRO A 125 -17.95 -13.20 29.27
CA PRO A 125 -18.61 -12.21 28.44
C PRO A 125 -17.73 -11.76 27.26
N LEU A 126 -18.32 -11.69 26.07
CA LEU A 126 -17.68 -11.24 24.84
C LEU A 126 -18.51 -10.12 24.19
N ASP A 127 -17.89 -8.97 23.92
CA ASP A 127 -18.49 -7.93 23.10
C ASP A 127 -18.22 -8.23 21.61
N VAL A 128 -19.19 -8.88 20.96
CA VAL A 128 -19.09 -9.33 19.57
C VAL A 128 -18.92 -8.15 18.60
N HIS A 129 -19.57 -7.01 18.88
CA HIS A 129 -19.46 -5.82 18.04
C HIS A 129 -18.06 -5.19 18.14
N ARG A 130 -17.55 -5.03 19.36
CA ARG A 130 -16.20 -4.52 19.60
C ARG A 130 -15.12 -5.45 19.05
N LEU A 131 -15.35 -6.77 19.07
CA LEU A 131 -14.43 -7.72 18.43
C LEU A 131 -14.45 -7.57 16.91
N ARG A 132 -15.63 -7.50 16.27
CA ARG A 132 -15.76 -7.25 14.83
C ARG A 132 -15.03 -5.98 14.42
N ASP A 133 -15.25 -4.90 15.15
CA ASP A 133 -14.67 -3.59 14.85
C ASP A 133 -13.14 -3.59 15.06
N ALA A 134 -12.62 -4.36 16.03
CA ALA A 134 -11.19 -4.59 16.21
C ALA A 134 -10.56 -5.42 15.06
N VAL A 135 -11.24 -6.46 14.58
CA VAL A 135 -10.81 -7.23 13.40
C VAL A 135 -10.83 -6.36 12.15
N GLN A 136 -11.89 -5.57 11.95
CA GLN A 136 -12.00 -4.63 10.85
C GLN A 136 -10.89 -3.56 10.90
N ALA A 137 -10.53 -3.05 12.07
CA ALA A 137 -9.41 -2.12 12.22
C ALA A 137 -8.06 -2.75 11.82
N VAL A 138 -7.85 -4.04 12.08
CA VAL A 138 -6.65 -4.78 11.65
C VAL A 138 -6.67 -5.05 10.14
N ILE A 139 -7.84 -5.27 9.52
CA ILE A 139 -7.99 -5.33 8.07
C ILE A 139 -7.68 -3.98 7.40
N THR A 140 -8.23 -2.88 7.90
CA THR A 140 -7.92 -1.53 7.40
C THR A 140 -6.44 -1.18 7.54
N ARG A 141 -5.78 -1.73 8.57
CA ARG A 141 -4.34 -1.57 8.83
C ARG A 141 -3.45 -2.41 7.91
N HIS A 142 -3.89 -3.60 7.51
CA HIS A 142 -3.17 -4.52 6.62
C HIS A 142 -4.08 -4.95 5.46
N PRO A 143 -4.40 -4.04 4.51
CA PRO A 143 -5.45 -4.26 3.51
C PRO A 143 -5.11 -5.37 2.50
N ASN A 144 -3.85 -5.82 2.44
CA ASN A 144 -3.43 -7.01 1.69
C ASN A 144 -4.05 -8.32 2.22
N LEU A 145 -4.63 -8.34 3.43
CA LEU A 145 -5.39 -9.48 3.93
C LEU A 145 -6.71 -9.69 3.15
N MET A 146 -7.24 -8.64 2.51
CA MET A 146 -8.44 -8.67 1.66
C MET A 146 -8.09 -8.59 0.16
N ALA A 147 -6.85 -8.91 -0.22
CA ALA A 147 -6.41 -8.87 -1.60
C ALA A 147 -7.24 -9.80 -2.49
N ARG A 148 -7.65 -9.31 -3.67
CA ARG A 148 -8.17 -10.14 -4.76
C ARG A 148 -7.05 -10.47 -5.74
N PHE A 149 -6.97 -11.71 -6.20
CA PHE A 149 -5.91 -12.16 -7.10
C PHE A 149 -6.39 -12.16 -8.55
N CYS A 150 -5.71 -11.41 -9.42
CA CYS A 150 -6.08 -11.27 -10.82
C CYS A 150 -5.02 -11.89 -11.73
N THR A 151 -5.40 -12.93 -12.48
CA THR A 151 -4.54 -13.72 -13.36
C THR A 151 -4.66 -13.36 -14.84
N ARG A 152 -5.46 -12.34 -15.19
CA ARG A 152 -5.78 -11.99 -16.60
C ARG A 152 -4.67 -11.27 -17.38
N PHE A 153 -3.50 -11.10 -16.77
CA PHE A 153 -2.36 -10.38 -17.32
C PHE A 153 -1.09 -11.24 -17.23
N ASP A 154 -0.08 -10.93 -18.04
CA ASP A 154 1.21 -11.63 -18.11
C ASP A 154 1.87 -11.91 -16.74
N GLN A 155 1.67 -11.01 -15.78
CA GLN A 155 2.02 -11.20 -14.37
C GLN A 155 0.76 -11.02 -13.52
N PRO A 156 0.43 -11.99 -12.64
CA PRO A 156 -0.72 -11.84 -11.76
C PRO A 156 -0.49 -10.70 -10.75
N VAL A 157 -1.57 -10.02 -10.40
CA VAL A 157 -1.57 -8.90 -9.45
C VAL A 157 -2.56 -9.10 -8.30
N GLN A 158 -2.26 -8.48 -7.17
CA GLN A 158 -3.13 -8.32 -6.02
C GLN A 158 -3.84 -6.97 -6.16
N ILE A 159 -5.17 -6.99 -6.19
CA ILE A 159 -6.02 -5.79 -6.19
C ILE A 159 -6.42 -5.50 -4.75
N ILE A 160 -6.10 -4.30 -4.28
CA ILE A 160 -6.46 -3.80 -2.95
C ILE A 160 -7.57 -2.77 -3.11
N THR A 161 -8.72 -3.01 -2.46
CA THR A 161 -9.88 -2.11 -2.52
C THR A 161 -9.76 -0.94 -1.54
N GLN A 162 -10.47 0.17 -1.81
CA GLN A 162 -10.48 1.36 -0.96
C GLN A 162 -11.09 1.11 0.41
N ASP A 163 -12.20 0.37 0.44
CA ASP A 163 -12.97 0.07 1.64
C ASP A 163 -12.96 -1.46 1.89
N PRO A 164 -11.83 -2.04 2.34
CA PRO A 164 -11.72 -3.49 2.54
C PRO A 164 -12.54 -3.93 3.76
N ALA A 165 -13.64 -4.65 3.53
CA ALA A 165 -14.52 -5.15 4.59
C ALA A 165 -14.24 -6.62 4.91
N VAL A 166 -14.14 -6.97 6.20
CA VAL A 166 -13.97 -8.36 6.63
C VAL A 166 -15.25 -9.19 6.39
N PRO A 167 -15.17 -10.37 5.75
CA PRO A 167 -16.24 -11.36 5.80
C PRO A 167 -16.46 -11.81 7.26
N TRP A 168 -17.49 -11.25 7.89
CA TRP A 168 -17.85 -11.50 9.29
C TRP A 168 -19.11 -12.35 9.40
N ARG A 169 -19.07 -13.34 10.28
CA ARG A 169 -20.24 -14.18 10.61
C ARG A 169 -20.44 -14.25 12.12
N TYR A 170 -21.66 -14.02 12.59
CA TYR A 170 -22.09 -14.35 13.95
C TYR A 170 -23.24 -15.35 13.87
N VAL A 171 -23.15 -16.44 14.63
CA VAL A 171 -24.20 -17.46 14.74
C VAL A 171 -24.25 -18.01 16.16
N GLU A 172 -25.43 -18.45 16.59
CA GLU A 172 -25.64 -19.18 17.85
C GLU A 172 -25.94 -20.64 17.49
N LEU A 173 -25.11 -21.58 17.96
CA LEU A 173 -25.16 -23.00 17.61
C LEU A 173 -24.72 -23.84 18.80
N ASP A 174 -25.56 -24.77 19.25
CA ASP A 174 -25.29 -25.69 20.36
C ASP A 174 -24.78 -27.07 19.90
N ALA A 175 -25.12 -27.50 18.68
CA ALA A 175 -24.71 -28.78 18.13
C ALA A 175 -23.36 -28.71 17.40
N GLU A 176 -22.36 -29.45 17.90
CA GLU A 176 -21.00 -29.52 17.31
C GLU A 176 -20.99 -29.89 15.80
N GLN A 177 -21.99 -30.63 15.33
CA GLN A 177 -22.12 -30.94 13.89
C GLN A 177 -22.39 -29.69 13.05
N GLN A 178 -23.21 -28.75 13.54
CA GLN A 178 -23.46 -27.47 12.85
C GLN A 178 -22.20 -26.59 12.89
N ILE A 179 -21.46 -26.62 14.01
CA ILE A 179 -20.17 -25.92 14.13
C ILE A 179 -19.18 -26.43 13.09
N ARG A 180 -19.03 -27.75 12.94
CA ARG A 180 -18.21 -28.36 11.89
C ARG A 180 -18.65 -27.96 10.48
N GLN A 181 -19.94 -27.84 10.21
CA GLN A 181 -20.47 -27.38 8.93
C GLN A 181 -20.12 -25.92 8.65
N VAL A 182 -20.23 -25.02 9.64
CA VAL A 182 -19.77 -23.63 9.51
C VAL A 182 -18.26 -23.60 9.22
N CYS A 183 -17.46 -24.29 10.03
CA CYS A 183 -16.02 -24.35 9.87
C CYS A 183 -15.58 -24.89 8.49
N ALA A 184 -16.27 -25.91 7.96
CA ALA A 184 -16.02 -26.43 6.61
C ALA A 184 -16.42 -25.43 5.51
N ALA A 185 -17.55 -24.73 5.66
CA ALA A 185 -17.98 -23.71 4.71
C ALA A 185 -17.02 -22.51 4.67
N GLU A 186 -16.49 -22.05 5.82
CA GLU A 186 -15.50 -20.97 5.84
C GLU A 186 -14.16 -21.40 5.20
N ARG A 187 -13.75 -22.68 5.31
CA ARG A 187 -12.54 -23.19 4.63
C ARG A 187 -12.72 -23.26 3.12
N ALA A 188 -13.80 -23.88 2.65
CA ALA A 188 -14.14 -23.92 1.23
C ALA A 188 -14.22 -22.52 0.61
N ALA A 189 -14.74 -21.54 1.37
CA ALA A 189 -14.81 -20.14 0.93
C ALA A 189 -13.44 -19.45 0.82
N VAL A 190 -12.41 -19.80 1.62
CA VAL A 190 -11.06 -19.23 1.42
C VAL A 190 -10.22 -19.99 0.39
N CYS A 191 -10.62 -21.20 -0.01
CA CYS A 191 -9.99 -21.91 -1.13
C CYS A 191 -10.36 -21.31 -2.50
N ASP A 192 -11.57 -20.76 -2.65
CA ASP A 192 -12.00 -20.03 -3.85
C ASP A 192 -11.39 -18.61 -3.92
N ILE A 193 -10.07 -18.50 -3.89
CA ILE A 193 -9.33 -17.22 -3.96
C ILE A 193 -9.51 -16.44 -5.27
N ALA A 194 -10.18 -17.04 -6.27
CA ALA A 194 -10.53 -16.39 -7.52
C ALA A 194 -11.75 -15.46 -7.37
N HIS A 195 -12.76 -15.87 -6.60
CA HIS A 195 -14.01 -15.11 -6.45
C HIS A 195 -14.23 -14.57 -5.02
N GLN A 196 -13.77 -15.31 -4.01
CA GLN A 196 -13.91 -14.97 -2.58
C GLN A 196 -12.71 -14.19 -2.03
N LEU A 197 -12.82 -13.76 -0.77
CA LEU A 197 -11.74 -13.10 -0.03
C LEU A 197 -10.95 -14.13 0.81
N PRO A 198 -9.62 -14.02 0.86
CA PRO A 198 -8.73 -15.06 1.39
C PRO A 198 -8.57 -15.03 2.93
N PHE A 199 -9.32 -14.20 3.65
CA PHE A 199 -9.37 -14.18 5.11
C PHE A 199 -10.81 -13.87 5.56
N ARG A 200 -11.28 -14.59 6.59
CA ARG A 200 -12.66 -14.59 7.08
C ARG A 200 -12.67 -14.78 8.60
N ALA A 201 -13.67 -14.22 9.27
CA ALA A 201 -13.81 -14.35 10.72
C ALA A 201 -15.26 -14.72 11.10
N ALA A 202 -15.42 -15.77 11.89
CA ALA A 202 -16.69 -16.18 12.45
C ALA A 202 -16.65 -16.23 13.98
N VAL A 203 -17.77 -15.89 14.61
CA VAL A 203 -18.01 -16.02 16.04
C VAL A 203 -19.22 -16.91 16.22
N ILE A 204 -19.02 -18.03 16.91
CA ILE A 204 -20.03 -19.04 17.15
C ILE A 204 -20.31 -19.06 18.65
N ARG A 205 -21.49 -18.60 19.08
CA ARG A 205 -21.92 -18.70 20.47
C ARG A 205 -22.47 -20.10 20.73
N THR A 206 -21.88 -20.80 21.70
CA THR A 206 -22.22 -22.20 22.02
C THR A 206 -22.90 -22.35 23.38
N ALA A 207 -22.83 -21.33 24.23
CA ALA A 207 -23.65 -21.18 25.44
C ALA A 207 -23.79 -19.69 25.78
N ALA A 208 -24.52 -19.37 26.86
CA ALA A 208 -24.75 -18.00 27.30
C ALA A 208 -23.45 -17.15 27.39
N ASP A 209 -22.37 -17.77 27.86
CA ASP A 209 -21.04 -17.22 28.14
C ASP A 209 -19.90 -17.98 27.43
N ARG A 210 -20.20 -18.79 26.40
CA ARG A 210 -19.18 -19.57 25.66
C ARG A 210 -19.25 -19.29 24.17
N HIS A 211 -18.08 -19.03 23.59
CA HIS A 211 -17.92 -18.65 22.20
C HIS A 211 -16.73 -19.40 21.59
N ARG A 212 -16.79 -19.67 20.28
CA ARG A 212 -15.64 -20.06 19.45
C ARG A 212 -15.37 -18.95 18.45
N LEU A 213 -14.15 -18.41 18.47
CA LEU A 213 -13.67 -17.45 17.47
C LEU A 213 -12.92 -18.23 16.40
N VAL A 214 -13.44 -18.24 15.19
CA VAL A 214 -12.91 -19.01 14.07
C VAL A 214 -12.35 -18.05 13.03
N PHE A 215 -11.03 -17.94 12.96
CA PHE A 215 -10.33 -17.22 11.91
C PHE A 215 -9.94 -18.20 10.81
N THR A 216 -10.41 -17.98 9.59
CA THR A 216 -10.13 -18.87 8.45
C THR A 216 -9.45 -18.07 7.35
N TYR A 217 -8.33 -18.56 6.83
CA TYR A 217 -7.53 -17.82 5.85
C TYR A 217 -6.73 -18.74 4.93
N HIS A 218 -6.45 -18.24 3.73
CA HIS A 218 -5.57 -18.90 2.78
C HIS A 218 -4.11 -18.46 3.01
N HIS A 219 -3.16 -19.40 2.98
CA HIS A 219 -1.73 -19.13 3.22
C HIS A 219 -1.09 -18.10 2.27
N ILE A 220 -1.77 -17.73 1.19
CA ILE A 220 -1.34 -16.68 0.24
C ILE A 220 -1.34 -15.26 0.86
N VAL A 221 -2.09 -15.03 1.95
CA VAL A 221 -2.13 -13.73 2.66
C VAL A 221 -1.57 -13.76 4.08
N VAL A 222 -1.49 -14.93 4.72
CA VAL A 222 -1.01 -15.06 6.11
C VAL A 222 -0.10 -16.29 6.27
N ASP A 223 1.10 -16.05 6.77
CA ASP A 223 2.05 -17.08 7.22
C ASP A 223 1.94 -17.35 8.74
N GLY A 224 2.65 -18.38 9.21
CA GLY A 224 2.66 -18.77 10.62
C GLY A 224 3.27 -17.76 11.58
N TRP A 225 4.05 -16.78 11.10
CA TRP A 225 4.63 -15.71 11.93
C TRP A 225 3.68 -14.50 12.04
N SER A 226 2.91 -14.26 10.98
CA SER A 226 1.96 -13.16 10.86
C SER A 226 0.73 -13.37 11.75
N MET A 227 0.20 -14.61 11.84
CA MET A 227 -1.04 -14.85 12.60
C MET A 227 -0.95 -14.48 14.10
N PRO A 228 0.12 -14.83 14.86
CA PRO A 228 0.31 -14.34 16.23
C PRO A 228 0.39 -12.81 16.35
N ILE A 229 0.93 -12.13 15.34
CA ILE A 229 0.99 -10.66 15.30
C ILE A 229 -0.42 -10.08 15.09
N LEU A 230 -1.19 -10.64 14.15
CA LEU A 230 -2.57 -10.22 13.89
C LEU A 230 -3.46 -10.40 15.12
N LEU A 231 -3.39 -11.56 15.80
CA LEU A 231 -4.13 -11.79 17.05
C LEU A 231 -3.79 -10.75 18.11
N ARG A 232 -2.50 -10.46 18.31
CA ARG A 232 -2.06 -9.43 19.27
C ARG A 232 -2.60 -8.05 18.92
N GLU A 233 -2.67 -7.69 17.64
CA GLU A 233 -3.25 -6.41 17.19
C GLU A 233 -4.78 -6.39 17.33
N ILE A 234 -5.47 -7.50 17.05
CA ILE A 234 -6.93 -7.65 17.27
C ILE A 234 -7.26 -7.47 18.76
N PHE A 235 -6.59 -8.21 19.66
CA PHE A 235 -6.85 -8.08 21.10
C PHE A 235 -6.43 -6.71 21.65
N ALA A 236 -5.37 -6.10 21.12
CA ALA A 236 -5.02 -4.72 21.46
C ALA A 236 -6.15 -3.74 21.07
N GLY A 237 -6.67 -3.83 19.84
CA GLY A 237 -7.81 -3.04 19.37
C GLY A 237 -9.08 -3.28 20.19
N TYR A 238 -9.40 -4.54 20.50
CA TYR A 238 -10.53 -4.93 21.34
C TYR A 238 -10.46 -4.28 22.73
N HIS A 239 -9.27 -4.20 23.33
CA HIS A 239 -9.04 -3.52 24.60
C HIS A 239 -8.79 -1.99 24.46
N GLY A 240 -9.02 -1.39 23.28
CA GLY A 240 -8.86 0.05 23.05
C GLY A 240 -7.42 0.56 23.09
N ARG A 241 -6.42 -0.32 22.97
CA ARG A 241 -4.99 0.05 22.99
C ARG A 241 -4.56 0.59 21.64
N ARG A 242 -3.93 1.76 21.63
CA ARG A 242 -3.39 2.38 20.41
C ARG A 242 -2.19 1.60 19.88
N LEU A 243 -2.21 1.29 18.58
CA LEU A 243 -1.10 0.67 17.86
C LEU A 243 -0.23 1.73 17.15
N PRO A 244 1.09 1.50 16.98
CA PRO A 244 1.94 2.35 16.13
C PRO A 244 1.52 2.22 14.66
N ALA A 245 1.93 3.13 13.78
CA ALA A 245 1.64 3.02 12.33
C ALA A 245 2.18 1.69 11.76
N ALA A 246 1.38 1.02 10.92
CA ALA A 246 1.84 -0.18 10.21
C ALA A 246 2.85 0.20 9.11
N THR A 247 3.79 -0.70 8.83
CA THR A 247 4.60 -0.59 7.61
C THR A 247 3.81 -1.16 6.44
N PRO A 248 3.52 -0.39 5.37
CA PRO A 248 2.74 -0.90 4.24
C PRO A 248 3.42 -2.07 3.54
N TYR A 249 2.65 -3.11 3.17
CA TYR A 249 3.17 -4.32 2.50
C TYR A 249 3.91 -4.00 1.18
N ARG A 250 3.47 -2.95 0.47
CA ARG A 250 4.20 -2.39 -0.69
C ARG A 250 5.69 -2.15 -0.42
N ARG A 251 6.08 -1.70 0.78
CA ARG A 251 7.50 -1.43 1.12
C ARG A 251 8.35 -2.70 1.06
N PHE A 252 7.80 -3.83 1.48
CA PHE A 252 8.44 -5.14 1.37
C PHE A 252 8.56 -5.59 -0.10
N LEU A 253 7.50 -5.41 -0.89
CA LEU A 253 7.50 -5.77 -2.31
C LEU A 253 8.48 -4.92 -3.14
N SER A 254 8.58 -3.62 -2.86
CA SER A 254 9.59 -2.73 -3.49
C SER A 254 11.01 -3.16 -3.14
N TRP A 255 11.27 -3.51 -1.87
CA TRP A 255 12.56 -4.05 -1.42
C TRP A 255 12.90 -5.39 -2.09
N LEU A 256 11.91 -6.27 -2.28
CA LEU A 256 12.09 -7.56 -2.93
C LEU A 256 12.45 -7.39 -4.42
N ALA A 257 11.68 -6.57 -5.14
CA ALA A 257 11.93 -6.25 -6.55
C ALA A 257 13.28 -5.55 -6.80
N ASP A 258 13.80 -4.81 -5.82
CA ASP A 258 15.15 -4.22 -5.87
C ASP A 258 16.26 -5.26 -5.68
N ARG A 259 16.03 -6.28 -4.83
CA ARG A 259 16.96 -7.41 -4.68
C ARG A 259 17.02 -8.25 -5.95
N ASP A 260 15.88 -8.60 -6.54
CA ASP A 260 15.83 -9.38 -7.76
C ASP A 260 16.52 -8.65 -8.92
N ARG A 261 16.27 -7.34 -9.09
CA ARG A 261 16.98 -6.54 -10.10
C ARG A 261 18.49 -6.50 -9.89
N ARG A 262 18.98 -6.45 -8.65
CA ARG A 262 20.42 -6.53 -8.34
C ARG A 262 20.99 -7.92 -8.59
N GLY A 263 20.26 -8.98 -8.23
CA GLY A 263 20.63 -10.37 -8.49
C GLY A 263 20.77 -10.68 -9.97
N HIS A 264 19.78 -10.29 -10.79
CA HIS A 264 19.80 -10.47 -12.24
C HIS A 264 20.95 -9.68 -12.89
N ARG A 265 21.21 -8.44 -12.46
CA ARG A 265 22.35 -7.64 -12.96
C ARG A 265 23.70 -8.28 -12.58
N ALA A 266 23.85 -8.78 -11.36
CA ALA A 266 25.06 -9.45 -10.91
C ALA A 266 25.28 -10.80 -11.62
N ALA A 267 24.21 -11.55 -11.91
CA ALA A 267 24.27 -12.81 -12.66
C ALA A 267 24.61 -12.56 -14.15
N GLY A 268 23.98 -11.56 -14.78
CA GLY A 268 24.27 -11.18 -16.16
C GLY A 268 25.69 -10.66 -16.37
N GLN A 269 26.24 -9.93 -15.40
CA GLN A 269 27.64 -9.48 -15.42
C GLN A 269 28.66 -10.59 -15.12
N ARG A 270 28.23 -11.73 -14.55
CA ARG A 270 29.10 -12.88 -14.21
C ARG A 270 29.04 -14.03 -15.20
N GLY A 271 28.39 -13.86 -16.36
CA GLY A 271 28.51 -14.80 -17.49
C GLY A 271 28.14 -16.25 -17.16
N GLY A 272 26.90 -16.49 -16.71
CA GLY A 272 26.30 -17.83 -16.77
C GLY A 272 26.97 -18.93 -15.95
N ARG A 273 27.32 -18.69 -14.67
CA ARG A 273 27.54 -19.73 -13.65
C ARG A 273 27.15 -19.23 -12.25
N TYR A 274 26.34 -20.00 -11.54
CA TYR A 274 25.98 -19.72 -10.14
C TYR A 274 27.17 -20.02 -9.21
N SER A 275 27.56 -19.07 -8.37
CA SER A 275 28.20 -19.33 -7.06
C SER A 275 28.20 -18.07 -6.18
N PRO A 276 27.93 -18.17 -4.85
CA PRO A 276 27.71 -17.01 -4.00
C PRO A 276 28.98 -16.50 -3.29
N ALA A 277 29.25 -15.20 -3.40
CA ALA A 277 29.97 -14.39 -2.39
C ALA A 277 30.03 -12.91 -2.82
N LEU A 278 29.93 -12.02 -1.82
CA LEU A 278 30.09 -10.56 -1.93
C LEU A 278 31.08 -10.08 -0.87
N THR A 279 32.01 -9.22 -1.26
CA THR A 279 32.65 -8.25 -0.35
C THR A 279 32.75 -6.89 -1.07
N PRO A 280 32.51 -5.75 -0.37
CA PRO A 280 32.45 -4.43 -1.01
C PRO A 280 33.75 -3.64 -0.86
N ARG A 281 34.02 -2.72 -1.81
CA ARG A 281 34.96 -1.60 -1.61
C ARG A 281 34.35 -0.26 -2.06
N HIS A 282 34.17 0.60 -1.04
CA HIS A 282 34.25 2.07 -0.96
C HIS A 282 34.27 2.94 -2.24
N TRP A 283 33.52 4.05 -2.17
CA TRP A 283 33.60 5.21 -3.06
C TRP A 283 33.91 6.48 -2.26
N SER A 284 34.62 7.42 -2.86
CA SER A 284 34.81 8.78 -2.34
C SER A 284 34.21 9.82 -3.31
N VAL A 285 33.79 10.97 -2.78
CA VAL A 285 33.09 12.03 -3.52
C VAL A 285 33.87 13.35 -3.38
N ARG A 286 33.97 14.12 -4.47
CA ARG A 286 34.48 15.50 -4.48
C ARG A 286 33.42 16.46 -5.02
N ARG A 287 33.39 17.70 -4.51
CA ARG A 287 32.30 18.68 -4.70
C ARG A 287 32.86 20.08 -5.02
N ILE A 288 32.42 20.70 -6.12
CA ILE A 288 32.57 22.11 -6.56
C ILE A 288 31.36 22.39 -7.47
N GLY A 289 30.72 23.56 -7.58
CA GLY A 289 30.86 24.89 -6.94
C GLY A 289 29.59 25.73 -7.24
N TRP A 290 29.59 27.06 -7.05
CA TRP A 290 28.40 27.92 -7.26
C TRP A 290 28.67 29.20 -8.08
N GLY A 291 27.63 29.70 -8.76
CA GLY A 291 27.61 30.97 -9.52
C GLY A 291 26.21 31.59 -9.53
N TRP A 292 26.12 32.91 -9.75
CA TRP A 292 24.95 33.74 -9.42
C TRP A 292 23.81 33.66 -10.46
N ALA A 293 22.56 33.61 -10.01
CA ALA A 293 21.35 33.62 -10.84
C ALA A 293 20.39 34.76 -10.46
N ARG A 294 19.53 35.20 -11.40
CA ARG A 294 18.40 36.11 -11.12
C ARG A 294 17.11 35.30 -10.91
N ALA A 295 16.28 35.72 -9.96
CA ALA A 295 15.00 35.10 -9.63
C ALA A 295 13.83 36.06 -9.83
N ALA A 296 12.67 35.51 -10.23
CA ALA A 296 11.38 36.21 -10.17
C ALA A 296 10.33 35.31 -9.50
N ARG A 297 9.44 35.93 -8.72
CA ARG A 297 8.37 35.23 -8.00
C ARG A 297 7.03 35.46 -8.70
N PHE A 298 6.27 34.39 -8.89
CA PHE A 298 4.88 34.46 -9.36
C PHE A 298 3.94 33.87 -8.27
N ARG A 299 2.76 34.46 -8.12
CA ARG A 299 1.73 34.01 -7.16
C ARG A 299 0.42 33.74 -7.89
N ALA A 300 -0.28 32.69 -7.48
CA ALA A 300 -1.65 32.41 -7.86
C ALA A 300 -2.41 31.90 -6.63
N GLY A 301 -3.52 32.55 -6.28
CA GLY A 301 -4.38 32.09 -5.21
C GLY A 301 -5.22 30.89 -5.67
N PHE A 302 -5.32 29.87 -4.82
CA PHE A 302 -6.20 28.72 -5.02
C PHE A 302 -7.33 28.77 -3.98
N PRO A 303 -8.59 28.55 -4.37
CA PRO A 303 -9.55 27.98 -3.43
C PRO A 303 -9.12 26.54 -3.11
N SER A 304 -9.25 26.17 -1.84
CA SER A 304 -8.79 24.91 -1.21
C SER A 304 -8.62 23.70 -2.14
N PRO A 305 -7.40 23.14 -2.30
CA PRO A 305 -7.20 21.91 -3.04
C PRO A 305 -7.89 20.71 -2.34
N PRO A 306 -8.44 19.74 -3.09
CA PRO A 306 -9.02 18.55 -2.49
C PRO A 306 -8.00 17.76 -1.66
N ARG A 307 -8.45 17.20 -0.52
CA ARG A 307 -7.61 16.54 0.50
C ARG A 307 -6.56 15.60 -0.08
N ALA A 308 -6.90 14.86 -1.14
CA ALA A 308 -6.02 13.91 -1.83
C ALA A 308 -4.65 14.49 -2.24
N LEU A 309 -4.59 15.74 -2.73
CA LEU A 309 -3.31 16.36 -3.12
C LEU A 309 -2.47 16.73 -1.90
N SER A 310 -3.09 17.24 -0.84
CA SER A 310 -2.39 17.68 0.37
C SER A 310 -1.59 16.57 1.08
N THR A 311 -2.05 15.31 0.99
CA THR A 311 -1.35 14.15 1.55
C THR A 311 -0.15 13.74 0.69
N SER A 312 -0.27 13.84 -0.63
CA SER A 312 0.81 13.53 -1.58
C SER A 312 1.99 14.49 -1.40
N TRP A 313 1.74 15.80 -1.39
CA TRP A 313 2.80 16.80 -1.28
C TRP A 313 3.51 16.82 0.08
N ARG A 314 2.82 16.55 1.20
CA ARG A 314 3.46 16.46 2.53
C ARG A 314 4.41 15.26 2.64
N ALA A 315 4.24 14.20 1.85
CA ALA A 315 5.13 13.03 1.87
C ALA A 315 6.49 13.29 1.19
N CYS A 316 6.58 14.21 0.24
CA CYS A 316 7.83 14.54 -0.45
C CYS A 316 8.73 15.53 0.33
N ALA A 317 8.19 16.22 1.33
CA ALA A 317 8.90 17.27 2.07
C ALA A 317 9.58 16.74 3.35
N THR A 318 10.48 15.75 3.23
CA THR A 318 11.38 15.34 4.33
C THR A 318 12.84 15.33 3.86
N PRO A 319 13.66 16.34 4.22
CA PRO A 319 15.08 16.32 3.88
C PRO A 319 15.86 15.35 4.80
N PRO A 320 16.92 14.69 4.31
CA PRO A 320 17.80 13.88 5.16
C PRO A 320 18.71 14.78 6.00
N SER A 321 18.40 14.93 7.29
CA SER A 321 19.28 15.63 8.24
C SER A 321 20.42 14.71 8.70
N THR A 322 21.60 14.88 8.10
CA THR A 322 22.84 14.32 8.66
C THR A 322 23.21 15.10 9.94
N SER A 323 23.61 14.37 10.98
CA SER A 323 23.82 14.88 12.32
C SER A 323 25.05 15.77 12.51
N CYS A 324 24.96 16.69 13.47
CA CYS A 324 26.14 17.16 14.21
C CYS A 324 25.76 17.39 15.67
N CYS A 325 26.26 16.53 16.57
CA CYS A 325 26.14 16.74 18.01
C CYS A 325 27.23 17.68 18.52
N ARG A 326 26.86 18.71 19.28
CA ARG A 326 27.71 19.24 20.36
C ARG A 326 26.88 19.86 21.51
N VAL A 327 26.69 19.03 22.54
CA VAL A 327 26.96 19.31 23.96
C VAL A 327 26.50 20.66 24.56
N CYS A 328 25.53 20.55 25.48
CA CYS A 328 25.27 21.33 26.72
C CYS A 328 25.53 22.84 26.79
N GLY A 329 24.55 23.62 27.31
CA GLY A 329 24.87 24.97 27.79
C GLY A 329 23.79 25.94 28.33
N ARG A 330 22.88 25.50 29.23
CA ARG A 330 22.10 26.37 30.17
C ARG A 330 21.08 27.39 29.63
N SER A 331 20.15 27.69 30.54
CA SER A 331 19.05 28.67 30.49
C SER A 331 19.52 30.13 30.40
N CYS A 332 18.78 30.97 29.67
CA CYS A 332 17.70 31.82 30.19
C CYS A 332 16.70 32.13 29.07
#